data_AF-A0A1I0BEQ3-F1
#
_entry.id   AF-A0A1I0BEQ3-F1
#
_cell.length_a   1.000
_cell.length_b   1.000
_cell.length_c   1.000
_cell.angle_alpha   90.00
_cell.angle_beta   90.00
_cell.angle_gamma   90.00
#
_symmetry.space_group_name_H-M   'P 1'
#
loop_
_entity.id
_entity.type
_entity.pdbx_description
1 polymer ?
#
loop_
_entity_poly.entity_id
_entity_poly.type
_entity_poly.pdbx_seq_one_letter_code
_entity_poly.pdbx_strand_id
1 'polypeptide(L)' 'MKICSLCNAHDQKGINILQSFLCDNCLERISKTGVDDPDYDKIVDGIKKVWQTNESVK' A
#
# COMPACT_ATOMS: atom_id res chain seq x y z
N MET A 1 8.61 6.29 13.39
CA MET A 1 7.29 6.13 12.75
C MET A 1 7.45 6.34 11.26
N LYS A 2 6.73 5.55 10.44
CA LYS A 2 6.69 5.66 8.99
C LYS A 2 5.26 5.93 8.54
N ILE A 3 5.10 6.62 7.42
CA ILE A 3 3.77 6.94 6.85
C ILE A 3 3.42 5.84 5.85
N CYS A 4 2.27 5.20 6.05
CA CYS A 4 1.77 4.19 5.12
C CYS A 4 1.35 4.83 3.79
N SER A 5 1.87 4.35 2.68
CA SER A 5 1.60 4.90 1.34
C SER A 5 0.17 4.61 0.82
N LEU A 6 -0.61 3.76 1.50
CA LEU A 6 -2.01 3.49 1.15
C LEU A 6 -3.01 4.30 1.96
N CYS A 7 -2.84 4.37 3.28
CA CYS A 7 -3.81 5.01 4.17
C CYS A 7 -3.32 6.32 4.79
N ASN A 8 -2.08 6.74 4.53
CA ASN A 8 -1.41 7.90 5.10
C ASN A 8 -1.34 7.94 6.64
N ALA A 9 -1.64 6.82 7.31
CA ALA A 9 -1.50 6.70 8.75
C ALA A 9 -0.02 6.56 9.14
N HIS A 10 0.33 7.12 10.30
CA HIS A 10 1.62 6.88 10.94
C HIS A 10 1.58 5.52 11.65
N ASP A 11 2.50 4.64 11.27
CA ASP A 11 2.64 3.33 11.90
C ASP A 11 4.11 2.99 12.14
N GLN A 12 4.35 2.01 13.01
CA GLN A 12 5.68 1.43 13.25
C GLN A 12 5.77 -0.01 12.76
N LYS A 13 4.63 -0.68 12.55
CA LYS A 13 4.56 -2.07 12.10
C LYS A 13 4.08 -2.16 10.66
N GLY A 14 4.75 -2.98 9.87
CA GLY A 14 4.56 -3.02 8.42
C GLY A 14 5.80 -3.48 7.68
N ILE A 15 5.74 -3.37 6.36
CA ILE A 15 6.85 -3.71 5.46
C ILE A 15 7.24 -2.51 4.61
N ASN A 16 8.50 -2.50 4.15
CA ASN A 16 8.94 -1.56 3.13
C ASN A 16 8.94 -2.31 1.80
N ILE A 17 8.19 -1.79 0.83
CA ILE A 17 8.19 -2.27 -0.55
C ILE A 17 8.78 -1.16 -1.39
N LEU A 18 9.90 -1.42 -2.06
CA LEU A 18 10.64 -0.42 -2.83
C LEU A 18 11.02 0.78 -1.93
N GLN A 19 10.61 2.00 -2.30
CA GLN A 19 10.83 3.24 -1.54
C GLN A 19 9.60 3.64 -0.69
N SER A 20 8.63 2.75 -0.52
CA SER A 20 7.36 3.01 0.17
C SER A 20 7.19 2.11 1.39
N PHE A 21 6.41 2.59 2.36
CA PHE A 21 6.05 1.84 3.55
C PHE A 21 4.57 1.47 3.53
N LEU A 22 4.24 0.23 3.90
CA LEU A 22 2.88 -0.28 4.02
C LEU A 22 2.69 -0.83 5.43
N CYS A 23 1.70 -0.31 6.16
CA CYS A 23 1.40 -0.78 7.50
C CYS A 23 0.68 -2.14 7.49
N ASP A 24 0.78 -2.89 8.59
CA ASP A 24 0.18 -4.22 8.72
C ASP A 24 -1.34 -4.22 8.50
N ASN A 25 -2.05 -3.19 8.95
CA ASN A 25 -3.50 -3.07 8.72
C ASN A 25 -3.85 -3.02 7.23
N CYS A 26 -3.04 -2.33 6.42
CA CYS A 26 -3.23 -2.30 4.98
C CYS A 26 -2.87 -3.64 4.34
N LEU A 27 -1.82 -4.32 4.80
CA LEU A 27 -1.43 -5.65 4.32
C LEU A 27 -2.51 -6.70 4.61
N GLU A 28 -3.08 -6.66 5.82
CA GLU A 28 -4.20 -7.53 6.22
C GLU A 28 -5.46 -7.24 5.41
N ARG A 29 -5.76 -5.97 5.15
CA ARG A 29 -6.88 -5.61 4.28
C ARG A 29 -6.68 -6.15 2.87
N ILE A 30 -5.51 -5.92 2.27
CA ILE A 30 -5.16 -6.45 0.93
C ILE A 30 -5.33 -7.97 0.87
N SER A 31 -4.86 -8.71 1.87
CA SER A 31 -4.92 -10.18 1.86
C SER A 31 -6.34 -10.74 2.01
N LYS A 32 -7.28 -9.93 2.50
CA LYS A 32 -8.69 -10.29 2.68
C LYS A 32 -9.62 -9.74 1.59
N THR A 33 -9.18 -8.76 0.81
CA THR A 33 -9.98 -8.17 -0.27
C THR A 33 -10.04 -9.11 -1.46
N GLY A 34 -11.24 -9.65 -1.73
CA GLY A 34 -11.52 -10.40 -2.95
C GLY A 34 -11.63 -9.49 -4.17
N VAL A 35 -11.54 -10.05 -5.38
CA VAL A 35 -11.63 -9.28 -6.64
C VAL A 35 -12.99 -8.62 -6.85
N ASP A 36 -14.04 -9.16 -6.24
CA ASP A 36 -15.41 -8.63 -6.31
C ASP A 36 -15.70 -7.57 -5.22
N ASP A 37 -14.73 -7.28 -4.35
CA ASP A 37 -14.88 -6.29 -3.30
C ASP A 37 -14.86 -4.86 -3.90
N PRO A 38 -15.81 -3.98 -3.54
CA PRO A 38 -15.86 -2.61 -4.06
C PRO A 38 -14.62 -1.76 -3.75
N ASP A 39 -13.79 -2.17 -2.79
CA ASP A 39 -12.53 -1.52 -2.47
C ASP A 39 -11.31 -2.11 -3.20
N TYR A 40 -11.48 -3.19 -3.97
CA TYR A 40 -10.40 -3.84 -4.72
C TYR A 40 -9.68 -2.85 -5.64
N ASP A 41 -10.42 -2.10 -6.45
CA ASP A 41 -9.84 -1.14 -7.39
C ASP A 41 -9.04 -0.03 -6.69
N LYS A 42 -9.52 0.45 -5.54
CA LYS A 42 -8.81 1.47 -4.75
C LYS A 42 -7.49 0.93 -4.20
N ILE A 43 -7.49 -0.32 -3.75
CA ILE A 43 -6.29 -0.99 -3.25
C ILE A 43 -5.28 -1.18 -4.38
N VAL A 44 -5.72 -1.68 -5.53
CA VAL A 44 -4.88 -1.86 -6.72
C VAL A 44 -4.27 -0.53 -7.17
N ASP A 45 -5.06 0.54 -7.23
CA ASP A 45 -4.57 1.86 -7.62
C ASP A 45 -3.55 2.43 -6.63
N GLY A 46 -3.74 2.18 -5.33
CA GLY A 46 -2.77 2.53 -4.32
C GLY A 46 -1.43 1.77 -4.47
N ILE A 47 -1.50 0.46 -4.77
CA ILE A 47 -0.29 -0.36 -5.01
C ILE A 47 0.41 0.09 -6.30
N LYS A 48 -0.34 0.39 -7.37
CA LYS A 48 0.24 0.93 -8.61
C LYS A 48 1.02 2.22 -8.36
N LYS A 49 0.51 3.12 -7.51
CA LYS A 49 1.23 4.36 -7.14
C LYS A 49 2.55 4.06 -6.43
N VAL A 50 2.55 3.09 -5.50
CA VAL A 50 3.79 2.63 -4.85
C VAL A 50 4.81 2.14 -5.89
N TRP A 51 4.35 1.42 -6.91
CA TRP A 51 5.20 0.90 -7.98
C TRP A 51 5.74 2.00 -8.92
N GLN A 52 4.86 2.89 -9.38
CA GLN A 52 5.21 4.00 -10.29
C GLN A 52 6.18 5.00 -9.68
N THR A 53 6.09 5.23 -8.36
CA THR A 53 7.04 6.11 -7.65
C THR A 53 8.49 5.64 -7.80
N ASN A 54 8.70 4.35 -8.09
CA ASN A 54 10.03 3.79 -8.31
C ASN A 54 10.51 3.86 -9.78
N GLU A 55 9.60 4.07 -10.75
CA GLU A 55 9.95 4.19 -12.17
C GLU A 55 10.50 5.58 -12.53
N SER A 56 10.11 6.61 -11.79
CA SER A 56 10.61 7.99 -11.96
C SER A 56 12.02 8.22 -11.40
N VAL A 57 12.66 7.19 -10.82
CA VAL A 57 14.02 7.25 -10.25
C VAL A 57 15.05 6.60 -11.20
N LYS A 58 14.67 6.29 -12.44
CA LYS A 58 15.59 5.84 -13.50
C LYS A 58 16.18 6.99 -14.29
#